data_AF-A0A9P1AMJ8-F1
#
_entry.id   AF-A0A9P1AMJ8-F1
#
_cell.length_a   1.000
_cell.length_b   1.000
_cell.length_c   1.000
_cell.angle_alpha   90.00
_cell.angle_beta   90.00
_cell.angle_gamma   90.00
#
_symmetry.space_group_name_H-M   'P 1'
#
loop_
_entity.id
_entity.type
_entity.pdbx_description
1 polymer ?
#
loop_
_entity_poly.entity_id
_entity_poly.type
_entity_poly.pdbx_seq_one_letter_code
_entity_poly.pdbx_strand_id
1 'polypeptide(L)'
;MSKLSKDDEDEKMLDYLEEKTRNASEPVSMLELWKRYANSEKSPKTWSCLDHRFRKFLAPTLYSHAKFSLDSRLRMILPQKRRSRRRF
;
A
#
# COMPACT_ATOMS: atom_id res chain seq x y z
N MET A 1 -16.48 19.12 -6.19
CA MET A 1 -15.54 18.01 -5.93
C MET A 1 -14.77 17.72 -7.21
N SER A 2 -13.47 18.03 -7.24
CA SER A 2 -12.62 17.86 -8.42
C SER A 2 -12.34 16.37 -8.65
N LYS A 3 -12.60 15.88 -9.87
CA LYS A 3 -12.18 14.53 -10.30
C LYS A 3 -10.65 14.49 -10.29
N LEU A 4 -10.07 13.72 -9.37
CA LEU A 4 -8.65 13.42 -9.43
C LEU A 4 -8.39 12.56 -10.68
N SER A 5 -7.35 12.86 -11.46
CA SER A 5 -6.98 11.99 -12.58
C SER A 5 -6.50 10.63 -12.03
N LYS A 6 -6.54 9.58 -12.85
CA LYS A 6 -6.10 8.23 -12.43
C LYS A 6 -4.62 8.23 -12.01
N ASP A 7 -3.80 9.03 -12.68
CA ASP A 7 -2.37 9.10 -12.43
C ASP A 7 -2.07 9.86 -11.13
N ASP A 8 -2.85 10.90 -10.80
CA ASP A 8 -2.74 11.61 -9.53
C ASP A 8 -3.12 10.74 -8.32
N GLU A 9 -4.10 9.84 -8.48
CA GLU A 9 -4.50 8.94 -7.41
C GLU A 9 -3.48 7.83 -7.21
N ASP A 10 -2.95 7.29 -8.30
CA ASP A 10 -1.88 6.29 -8.25
C ASP A 10 -0.63 6.87 -7.55
N GLU A 11 -0.24 8.11 -7.86
CA GLU A 11 0.87 8.77 -7.16
C GLU A 11 0.58 8.96 -5.66
N LYS A 12 -0.62 9.42 -5.28
CA LYS A 12 -1.00 9.54 -3.86
C LYS A 12 -1.03 8.20 -3.12
N MET A 13 -1.41 7.12 -3.81
CA MET A 13 -1.35 5.78 -3.25
C MET A 13 0.10 5.37 -3.00
N LEU A 14 0.99 5.62 -3.96
CA LEU A 14 2.42 5.30 -3.84
C LEU A 14 3.08 6.13 -2.71
N ASP A 15 2.82 7.43 -2.63
CA ASP A 15 3.37 8.28 -1.57
C ASP A 15 2.91 7.84 -0.18
N TYR A 16 1.63 7.45 -0.05
CA TYR A 16 1.13 6.89 1.20
C TYR A 16 1.84 5.59 1.59
N LEU A 17 2.05 4.69 0.64
CA LEU A 17 2.78 3.44 0.90
C LEU A 17 4.23 3.70 1.28
N GLU A 18 4.87 4.66 0.63
CA GLU A 18 6.26 5.05 0.89
C GLU A 18 6.41 5.57 2.32
N GLU A 19 5.54 6.49 2.73
CA GLU A 19 5.46 7.01 4.11
C GLU A 19 5.30 5.88 5.14
N LYS A 20 4.39 4.93 4.88
CA LYS A 20 4.06 3.86 5.84
C LYS A 20 5.06 2.72 5.85
N THR A 21 5.83 2.52 4.79
CA THR A 21 6.80 1.42 4.71
C THR A 21 8.22 1.84 5.00
N ARG A 22 8.59 3.11 4.84
CA ARG A 22 9.95 3.62 5.11
C ARG A 22 10.45 3.24 6.51
N ASN A 23 9.61 3.39 7.52
CA ASN A 23 9.96 3.16 8.94
C ASN A 23 9.47 1.81 9.51
N ALA A 24 8.87 0.95 8.69
CA ALA A 24 8.27 -0.30 9.18
C ALA A 24 9.32 -1.40 9.39
N SER A 25 9.57 -1.88 10.60
CA SER A 25 10.56 -2.96 10.82
C SER A 25 10.07 -4.36 10.37
N GLU A 26 8.78 -4.53 10.12
CA GLU A 26 8.14 -5.78 9.69
C GLU A 26 7.38 -5.57 8.37
N PRO A 27 7.09 -6.64 7.61
CA PRO A 27 6.19 -6.56 6.47
C PRO A 27 4.88 -5.89 6.86
N VAL A 28 4.26 -5.11 5.97
CA VAL A 28 3.03 -4.35 6.24
C VAL A 28 1.79 -5.08 5.76
N SER A 29 0.66 -4.85 6.43
CA SER A 29 -0.63 -5.40 6.00
C SER A 29 -1.26 -4.44 4.99
N MET A 30 -1.14 -4.76 3.70
CA MET A 30 -1.71 -3.94 2.62
C MET A 30 -3.22 -3.72 2.79
N LEU A 31 -3.95 -4.75 3.23
CA LEU A 31 -5.38 -4.65 3.51
C LEU A 31 -5.69 -3.56 4.55
N GLU A 32 -4.91 -3.53 5.64
CA GLU A 32 -5.09 -2.57 6.72
C GLU A 32 -4.72 -1.15 6.25
N LEU A 33 -3.66 -1.02 5.47
CA LEU A 33 -3.27 0.25 4.85
C LEU A 33 -4.36 0.78 3.91
N TRP A 34 -4.97 -0.06 3.08
CA TRP A 34 -6.05 0.37 2.19
C TRP A 34 -7.34 0.74 2.91
N LYS A 35 -7.68 0.04 3.99
CA LYS A 35 -8.80 0.44 4.86
C LYS A 35 -8.56 1.81 5.48
N ARG A 36 -7.35 2.04 6.01
CA ARG A 36 -6.98 3.34 6.59
C ARG A 36 -6.98 4.46 5.55
N TYR A 37 -6.47 4.18 4.36
CA TYR A 37 -6.45 5.14 3.27
C TYR A 37 -7.86 5.50 2.79
N ALA A 38 -8.73 4.50 2.57
CA ALA A 38 -10.12 4.71 2.18
C ALA A 38 -10.96 5.44 3.24
N ASN A 39 -10.66 5.21 4.52
CA ASN A 39 -11.33 5.90 5.63
C ASN A 39 -10.79 7.32 5.89
N SER A 40 -9.68 7.69 5.24
CA SER A 40 -9.17 9.06 5.29
C SER A 40 -9.77 9.89 4.15
N GLU A 41 -9.78 11.22 4.26
CA GLU A 41 -10.23 12.12 3.16
C GLU A 41 -9.38 12.01 1.87
N LYS A 42 -8.41 11.09 1.82
CA LYS A 42 -7.45 10.94 0.72
C LYS A 42 -8.02 10.25 -0.52
N SER A 43 -9.10 9.46 -0.43
CA SER A 43 -9.74 8.87 -1.61
C SER A 43 -11.23 8.59 -1.43
N PRO A 44 -12.05 8.83 -2.47
CA PRO A 44 -13.46 8.43 -2.49
C PRO A 44 -13.66 6.93 -2.79
N LYS A 45 -12.59 6.15 -3.03
CA LYS A 45 -12.68 4.74 -3.41
C LYS A 45 -12.71 3.82 -2.19
N THR A 46 -13.40 2.69 -2.33
CA THR A 46 -13.36 1.62 -1.34
C THR A 46 -11.97 0.98 -1.27
N TRP A 47 -11.65 0.41 -0.10
CA TRP A 47 -10.41 -0.33 0.10
C TRP A 47 -10.21 -1.46 -0.93
N SER A 48 -11.28 -2.11 -1.40
CA SER A 48 -11.22 -3.21 -2.36
C SER A 48 -10.83 -2.72 -3.77
N CYS A 49 -11.32 -1.56 -4.19
CA CYS A 49 -10.92 -0.93 -5.43
C CYS A 49 -9.45 -0.50 -5.41
N LEU A 50 -8.98 0.03 -4.27
CA LEU A 50 -7.58 0.40 -4.07
C LEU A 50 -6.66 -0.83 -4.09
N ASP A 51 -7.04 -1.91 -3.40
CA ASP A 51 -6.28 -3.17 -3.42
C ASP A 51 -6.18 -3.74 -4.84
N HIS A 52 -7.30 -3.76 -5.58
CA HIS A 52 -7.31 -4.22 -6.96
C HIS A 52 -6.40 -3.37 -7.85
N ARG A 53 -6.50 -2.03 -7.75
CA ARG A 53 -5.66 -1.10 -8.51
C ARG A 53 -4.18 -1.32 -8.22
N PHE A 54 -3.83 -1.43 -6.95
CA PHE A 54 -2.46 -1.70 -6.53
C PHE A 54 -1.96 -3.01 -7.11
N ARG A 55 -2.65 -4.13 -6.87
CA ARG A 55 -2.17 -5.47 -7.27
C ARG A 55 -2.07 -5.63 -8.78
N LYS A 56 -2.97 -5.01 -9.56
CA LYS A 56 -3.01 -5.16 -11.02
C LYS A 56 -2.10 -4.20 -11.76
N PHE A 57 -1.89 -3.00 -11.25
CA PHE A 57 -1.23 -1.93 -12.01
C PHE A 57 0.04 -1.40 -11.33
N LEU A 58 0.01 -1.17 -10.01
CA LEU A 58 1.13 -0.52 -9.31
C LEU A 58 2.17 -1.51 -8.78
N ALA A 59 1.74 -2.64 -8.23
CA ALA A 59 2.63 -3.66 -7.70
C ALA A 59 3.59 -4.23 -8.77
N PRO A 60 3.14 -4.48 -10.01
CA PRO A 60 4.04 -4.90 -11.09
C PRO A 60 5.10 -3.85 -11.45
N THR A 61 4.81 -2.55 -11.26
CA THR A 61 5.73 -1.45 -11.62
C THR A 61 6.55 -0.93 -10.43
N LEU A 62 6.35 -1.47 -9.22
CA LEU A 62 7.10 -1.04 -8.03
C LEU A 62 8.62 -1.06 -8.22
N TYR A 63 9.13 -1.99 -9.04
CA TYR A 63 10.56 -2.12 -9.28
C TYR A 63 11.16 -0.89 -10.00
N SER A 64 10.38 -0.23 -10.86
CA SER A 64 10.80 0.95 -11.62
C SER A 64 10.64 2.26 -10.84
N HIS A 65 9.93 2.24 -9.70
CA HIS A 65 9.77 3.43 -8.88
C HIS A 65 10.95 3.61 -7.91
N ALA A 66 11.77 4.63 -8.15
CA ALA A 66 12.92 5.01 -7.31
C ALA A 66 12.53 5.39 -5.87
N LYS A 67 11.25 5.77 -5.66
CA LYS A 67 10.69 6.10 -4.33
C LYS A 67 10.77 4.93 -3.33
N PHE A 68 10.83 3.68 -3.80
CA PHE A 68 10.87 2.51 -2.92
C PHE A 68 12.23 1.85 -2.91
N SER A 69 12.84 1.75 -1.73
CA SER A 69 13.98 0.87 -1.50
C SER A 69 13.59 -0.60 -1.69
N LEU A 70 14.58 -1.47 -1.94
CA LEU A 70 14.36 -2.91 -2.00
C LEU A 70 13.64 -3.42 -0.74
N ASP A 71 14.02 -2.92 0.43
CA ASP A 71 13.44 -3.32 1.70
C ASP A 71 11.97 -2.89 1.84
N SER A 72 11.62 -1.65 1.43
CA SER A 72 10.23 -1.19 1.39
C SER A 72 9.38 -2.05 0.45
N ARG A 73 9.91 -2.46 -0.71
CA ARG A 73 9.22 -3.36 -1.65
C ARG A 73 8.99 -4.74 -1.03
N LEU A 74 10.01 -5.30 -0.38
CA LEU A 74 9.90 -6.59 0.32
C LEU A 74 8.85 -6.54 1.43
N ARG A 75 8.79 -5.45 2.21
CA ARG A 75 7.79 -5.27 3.26
C ARG A 75 6.35 -5.24 2.72
N MET A 76 6.13 -4.81 1.48
CA MET A 76 4.79 -4.79 0.86
C MET A 76 4.39 -6.12 0.24
N ILE A 77 5.34 -6.83 -0.37
CA ILE A 77 5.06 -8.03 -1.18
C ILE A 77 5.06 -9.28 -0.31
N LEU A 78 5.93 -9.34 0.69
CA LEU A 78 6.05 -10.52 1.54
C LEU A 78 4.83 -10.67 2.45
N PRO A 79 4.27 -11.88 2.56
CA PRO A 79 3.20 -12.14 3.51
C PRO A 79 3.71 -11.85 4.93
N GLN A 80 2.92 -11.10 5.72
CA GLN A 80 3.22 -10.95 7.13
C GLN A 80 3.33 -12.34 7.77
N LYS A 81 4.44 -12.60 8.48
CA LYS A 81 4.54 -13.77 9.34
C LYS A 81 3.35 -13.70 10.28
N ARG A 82 2.41 -14.64 10.14
CA ARG A 82 1.35 -14.79 11.13
C ARG A 82 2.08 -15.02 12.44
N ARG A 83 1.97 -14.09 13.40
CA ARG A 83 2.39 -14.36 14.77
C ARG A 83 1.61 -15.59 15.18
N SER A 84 2.29 -16.74 15.19
CA SER A 84 1.74 -17.97 15.73
C SER A 84 1.32 -17.59 17.13
N ARG A 85 0.01 -17.47 17.38
CA ARG A 85 -0.50 -17.42 18.74
C ARG A 85 -0.06 -18.74 19.36
N ARG A 86 1.09 -18.74 20.04
CA ARG A 86 1.45 -19.82 20.96
C ARG A 86 0.34 -19.79 21.99
N ARG A 87 -0.65 -20.66 21.81
CA ARG A 87 -1.60 -21.01 22.85
C ARG A 87 -0.74 -21.74 23.89
N PHE A 88 -0.45 -21.05 24.98
CA PHE A 88 -0.09 -21.69 26.24
C PHE A 88 -1.37 -22.12 26.94
#